data_AF-A0A101CRS1-F1
#
_entry.id   AF-A0A101CRS1-F1
#
_cell.length_a   1.000
_cell.length_b   1.000
_cell.length_c   1.000
_cell.angle_alpha   90.00
_cell.angle_beta   90.00
_cell.angle_gamma   90.00
#
_symmetry.space_group_name_H-M   'P 1'
#
loop_
_entity.id
_entity.type
_entity.pdbx_description
1 polymer ?
#
loop_
_entity_poly.entity_id
_entity_poly.type
_entity_poly.pdbx_seq_one_letter_code
_entity_poly.pdbx_strand_id
1 'polypeptide(L)'
;MTKKKFNFIDFFLNRFKRIVPAYYFLLLLTCIVSAFIYAYLDLGNLIHTTLRALLFISNTLFSSGNSYFGAQLNENPLLHTWSLAIEMQFYFILPILIYFFRKNILLIFISLTILITVYTTYQIYFLDNKSLMYFSLIARMPEFFIGGIFSLIFRNGLDLKQKSNNIIAVFSIVIIFCCCYLITETSPFPGILSLLPCTACALLLIIRNNFISKFLSNKILVYIGELSYSLYLWHFPVMALIRYRNDEYFLNISEIFIVIIFTSILSWISYNFIENKFKKIETRIFFKIHVPLFILIAAFSISIKQIFIGKKINKLYSERYFGKESHNRLNVQKFGAPNKNDKILLIGDSHAWSLKPFFDILGKKNNFSLKR
;
A
#
# COMPACT_ATOMS: atom_id res chain seq x y z
N MET A 1 6.68 -11.56 -42.01
CA MET A 1 6.84 -10.95 -40.67
C MET A 1 7.91 -11.72 -39.91
N THR A 2 9.14 -11.20 -39.86
CA THR A 2 10.22 -11.77 -39.05
C THR A 2 9.77 -11.84 -37.60
N LYS A 3 9.65 -13.06 -37.04
CA LYS A 3 9.37 -13.27 -35.61
C LYS A 3 10.49 -12.57 -34.83
N LYS A 4 10.26 -11.35 -34.34
CA LYS A 4 11.16 -10.72 -33.36
C LYS A 4 11.25 -11.71 -32.19
N LYS A 5 12.45 -12.28 -31.97
CA LYS A 5 12.70 -13.14 -30.83
C LYS A 5 12.43 -12.31 -29.56
N PHE A 6 11.70 -12.89 -28.61
CA PHE A 6 11.41 -12.23 -27.35
C PHE A 6 12.74 -12.00 -26.60
N ASN A 7 13.03 -10.76 -26.24
CA ASN A 7 14.21 -10.39 -25.45
C ASN A 7 13.78 -10.04 -24.03
N PHE A 8 14.25 -10.82 -23.07
CA PHE A 8 13.97 -10.62 -21.64
C PHE A 8 14.46 -9.25 -21.16
N ILE A 9 15.63 -8.81 -21.63
CA ILE A 9 16.21 -7.53 -21.21
C ILE A 9 15.31 -6.38 -21.66
N ASP A 10 14.86 -6.39 -22.91
CA ASP A 10 13.96 -5.35 -23.44
C ASP A 10 12.61 -5.35 -22.70
N PHE A 11 12.09 -6.54 -22.34
CA PHE A 11 10.87 -6.64 -21.53
C PHE A 11 11.03 -5.94 -20.18
N PHE A 12 12.11 -6.23 -19.44
CA PHE A 12 12.36 -5.58 -18.16
C PHE A 12 12.58 -4.08 -18.32
N LEU A 13 13.45 -3.65 -19.23
CA LEU A 13 13.76 -2.24 -19.44
C LEU A 13 12.51 -1.42 -19.77
N ASN A 14 11.60 -1.93 -20.59
CA ASN A 14 10.36 -1.24 -20.93
C ASN A 14 9.43 -1.08 -19.71
N ARG A 15 9.42 -2.04 -18.78
CA ARG A 15 8.64 -1.94 -17.53
C ARG A 15 9.30 -0.98 -16.54
N PHE A 16 10.61 -1.09 -16.35
CA PHE A 16 11.37 -0.18 -15.50
C PHE A 16 11.23 1.28 -15.94
N LYS A 17 11.36 1.57 -17.24
CA LYS A 17 11.18 2.93 -17.79
C LYS A 17 9.77 3.49 -17.66
N ARG A 18 8.77 2.61 -17.55
CA ARG A 18 7.38 3.01 -17.34
C ARG A 18 7.10 3.33 -15.87
N ILE A 19 7.61 2.51 -14.95
CA ILE A 19 7.22 2.51 -13.53
C ILE A 19 8.13 3.42 -12.70
N VAL A 20 9.45 3.21 -12.78
CA VAL A 20 10.42 3.82 -11.85
C VAL A 20 10.42 5.35 -11.83
N PRO A 21 10.33 6.09 -12.96
CA PRO A 21 10.42 7.55 -12.93
C PRO A 21 9.37 8.22 -12.04
N ALA A 22 8.09 7.94 -12.30
CA ALA A 22 6.99 8.52 -11.54
C ALA A 22 6.97 7.98 -10.10
N TYR A 23 7.31 6.70 -9.92
CA TYR A 23 7.40 6.09 -8.60
C TYR A 23 8.50 6.71 -7.72
N TYR A 24 9.70 6.91 -8.23
CA TYR A 24 10.79 7.54 -7.45
C TYR A 24 10.50 9.02 -7.18
N PHE A 25 9.88 9.72 -8.13
CA PHE A 25 9.41 11.08 -7.89
C PHE A 25 8.37 11.14 -6.76
N LEU A 26 7.40 10.21 -6.76
CA LEU A 26 6.46 10.05 -5.66
C LEU A 26 7.19 9.80 -4.34
N LEU A 27 8.08 8.80 -4.27
CA LEU A 27 8.82 8.45 -3.05
C LEU A 27 9.60 9.64 -2.49
N LEU A 28 10.30 10.38 -3.35
CA LEU A 28 11.04 11.57 -2.95
C LEU A 28 10.10 12.64 -2.37
N LEU A 29 9.05 13.01 -3.10
CA LEU A 29 8.18 14.11 -2.70
C LEU A 29 7.39 13.75 -1.44
N THR A 30 6.84 12.54 -1.36
CA THR A 30 6.16 12.05 -0.16
C THR A 30 7.10 12.00 1.04
N CYS A 31 8.35 11.52 0.88
CA CYS A 31 9.33 11.53 1.96
C CYS A 31 9.60 12.94 2.47
N ILE A 32 9.79 13.91 1.57
CA ILE A 32 9.99 15.33 1.92
C ILE A 32 8.76 15.88 2.66
N VAL A 33 7.56 15.72 2.11
CA VAL A 33 6.32 16.26 2.69
C VAL A 33 6.04 15.62 4.06
N SER A 34 6.16 14.30 4.16
CA SER A 34 6.00 13.57 5.41
C SER A 34 7.03 13.99 6.47
N ALA A 35 8.25 14.38 6.08
CA ALA A 35 9.24 14.91 7.02
C ALA A 35 8.71 16.12 7.83
N PHE A 36 7.90 16.96 7.18
CA PHE A 36 7.34 18.16 7.79
C PHE A 36 6.07 17.89 8.60
N ILE A 37 5.26 16.93 8.17
CA ILE A 37 3.95 16.60 8.75
C ILE A 37 4.07 15.60 9.91
N TYR A 38 4.90 14.57 9.77
CA TYR A 38 5.02 13.50 10.76
C TYR A 38 5.66 13.95 12.06
N ALA A 39 5.19 13.37 13.15
CA ALA A 39 5.87 13.43 14.44
C ALA A 39 7.22 12.70 14.37
N TYR A 40 8.15 13.16 15.20
CA TYR A 40 9.52 12.62 15.23
C TYR A 40 9.56 11.09 15.45
N LEU A 41 8.61 10.54 16.20
CA LEU A 41 8.51 9.09 16.47
C LEU A 41 8.16 8.29 15.20
N ASP A 42 7.25 8.81 14.37
CA ASP A 42 6.76 8.12 13.16
C ASP A 42 7.72 8.20 11.99
N LEU A 43 8.68 9.14 12.02
CA LEU A 43 9.76 9.21 11.02
C LEU A 43 10.56 7.89 10.94
N GLY A 44 10.61 7.10 12.02
CA GLY A 44 11.24 5.77 11.98
C GLY A 44 10.55 4.83 11.00
N ASN A 45 9.22 4.77 11.08
CA ASN A 45 8.43 3.93 10.18
C ASN A 45 8.54 4.43 8.74
N LEU A 46 8.53 5.75 8.53
CA LEU A 46 8.71 6.36 7.21
C LEU A 46 10.05 5.96 6.56
N ILE A 47 11.14 5.90 7.31
CA ILE A 47 12.44 5.44 6.81
C ILE A 47 12.34 3.99 6.33
N HIS A 48 11.82 3.10 7.19
CA HIS A 48 11.73 1.68 6.86
C HIS A 48 10.82 1.42 5.66
N THR A 49 9.70 2.14 5.54
CA THR A 49 8.79 2.00 4.40
C THR A 49 9.41 2.56 3.13
N THR A 50 10.07 3.73 3.17
CA THR A 50 10.75 4.32 2.01
C THR A 50 11.84 3.40 1.47
N LEU A 51 12.71 2.86 2.34
CA LEU A 51 13.79 1.97 1.91
C LEU A 51 13.27 0.67 1.29
N ARG A 52 12.23 0.06 1.86
CA ARG A 52 11.63 -1.15 1.28
C ARG A 52 10.82 -0.87 0.02
N ALA A 53 10.19 0.30 -0.08
CA ALA A 53 9.49 0.76 -1.27
C ALA A 53 10.48 0.99 -2.43
N LEU A 54 11.65 1.60 -2.17
CA LEU A 54 12.73 1.78 -3.16
C LEU A 54 13.19 0.45 -3.78
N LEU A 55 13.20 -0.61 -2.98
CA LEU A 55 13.62 -1.96 -3.36
C LEU A 55 12.47 -2.83 -3.90
N PHE A 56 11.24 -2.31 -4.02
CA PHE A 56 10.05 -3.09 -4.40
C PHE A 56 9.81 -4.33 -3.52
N ILE A 57 9.99 -4.18 -2.20
CA ILE A 57 9.74 -5.22 -1.19
C ILE A 57 8.91 -4.70 -0.01
N SER A 58 8.20 -3.58 -0.18
CA SER A 58 7.38 -2.98 0.89
C SER A 58 6.25 -3.90 1.36
N ASN A 59 5.78 -4.81 0.51
CA ASN A 59 4.79 -5.83 0.89
C ASN A 59 5.24 -6.72 2.07
N THR A 60 6.52 -7.04 2.18
CA THR A 60 7.08 -7.82 3.31
C THR A 60 7.08 -7.05 4.64
N LEU A 61 7.02 -5.73 4.60
CA LEU A 61 6.92 -4.89 5.80
C LEU A 61 5.52 -4.95 6.35
N PHE A 62 4.55 -4.71 5.48
CA PHE A 62 3.15 -4.63 5.88
C PHE A 62 2.56 -6.00 6.24
N SER A 63 3.07 -7.09 5.66
CA SER A 63 2.67 -8.46 6.03
C SER A 63 2.92 -8.82 7.49
N SER A 64 3.84 -8.12 8.17
CA SER A 64 4.15 -8.35 9.59
C SER A 64 3.19 -7.69 10.57
N GLY A 65 2.23 -6.88 10.10
CA GLY A 65 1.21 -6.25 10.96
C GLY A 65 1.75 -5.23 11.97
N ASN A 66 2.99 -4.75 11.80
CA ASN A 66 3.65 -3.87 12.75
C ASN A 66 3.03 -2.46 12.79
N SER A 67 2.05 -2.24 13.67
CA SER A 67 1.59 -0.89 14.06
C SER A 67 1.20 -0.79 15.54
N TYR A 68 1.80 -1.58 16.43
CA TYR A 68 1.46 -1.52 17.87
C TYR A 68 1.90 -0.21 18.55
N PHE A 69 2.83 0.57 17.96
CA PHE A 69 3.36 1.82 18.54
C PHE A 69 3.73 2.92 17.52
N GLY A 70 3.10 2.95 16.34
CA GLY A 70 3.32 4.01 15.35
C GLY A 70 2.07 4.25 14.53
N ALA A 71 2.14 5.23 13.61
CA ALA A 71 1.06 5.57 12.69
C ALA A 71 0.30 4.33 12.19
N GLN A 72 -1.03 4.38 12.20
CA GLN A 72 -1.86 3.28 11.69
C GLN A 72 -1.47 2.98 10.23
N LEU A 73 -1.69 1.74 9.76
CA LEU A 73 -1.37 1.38 8.37
C LEU A 73 -1.93 2.39 7.36
N ASN A 74 -3.14 2.89 7.63
CA ASN A 74 -3.88 3.82 6.78
C ASN A 74 -3.36 5.27 6.81
N GLU A 75 -2.54 5.61 7.80
CA GLU A 75 -1.84 6.89 7.89
C GLU A 75 -0.49 6.85 7.17
N ASN A 76 0.04 5.66 6.87
CA ASN A 76 1.32 5.51 6.18
C ASN A 76 1.19 5.92 4.70
N PRO A 77 1.79 7.04 4.26
CA PRO A 77 1.62 7.56 2.90
C PRO A 77 2.15 6.61 1.83
N LEU A 78 3.03 5.70 2.21
CA LEU A 78 3.64 4.72 1.32
C LEU A 78 3.01 3.32 1.43
N LEU A 79 1.84 3.18 2.09
CA LEU A 79 1.18 1.88 2.21
C LEU A 79 0.97 1.26 0.83
N HIS A 80 0.22 1.94 -0.04
CA HIS A 80 -0.16 1.46 -1.37
C HIS A 80 1.00 0.86 -2.20
N THR A 81 2.24 1.29 -2.00
CA THR A 81 3.43 0.77 -2.70
C THR A 81 3.60 -0.75 -2.65
N TRP A 82 2.97 -1.44 -1.67
CA TRP A 82 3.01 -2.89 -1.57
C TRP A 82 2.46 -3.61 -2.81
N SER A 83 1.40 -3.09 -3.45
CA SER A 83 0.82 -3.77 -4.61
C SER A 83 1.69 -3.58 -5.86
N LEU A 84 2.37 -2.43 -5.97
CA LEU A 84 3.36 -2.20 -7.03
C LEU A 84 4.62 -3.07 -6.83
N ALA A 85 5.03 -3.32 -5.59
CA ALA A 85 6.08 -4.28 -5.26
C ALA A 85 5.73 -5.69 -5.77
N ILE A 86 4.50 -6.15 -5.50
CA ILE A 86 3.99 -7.43 -6.00
C ILE A 86 3.97 -7.48 -7.53
N GLU A 87 3.51 -6.40 -8.19
CA GLU A 87 3.52 -6.31 -9.65
C GLU A 87 4.93 -6.46 -10.23
N MET A 88 5.92 -5.76 -9.66
CA MET A 88 7.31 -5.87 -10.09
C MET A 88 7.89 -7.27 -9.84
N GLN A 89 7.61 -7.88 -8.68
CA GLN A 89 8.03 -9.25 -8.38
C GLN A 89 7.41 -10.25 -9.37
N PHE A 90 6.13 -10.09 -9.70
CA PHE A 90 5.45 -10.91 -10.69
C PHE A 90 6.06 -10.74 -12.10
N TYR A 91 6.44 -9.53 -12.50
CA TYR A 91 7.14 -9.32 -13.77
C TYR A 91 8.50 -10.01 -13.86
N PHE A 92 9.18 -10.27 -12.74
CA PHE A 92 10.37 -11.12 -12.73
C PHE A 92 10.04 -12.61 -12.90
N ILE A 93 8.95 -13.08 -12.28
CA ILE A 93 8.54 -14.49 -12.31
C ILE A 93 7.93 -14.89 -13.66
N LEU A 94 7.09 -14.03 -14.24
CA LEU A 94 6.29 -14.36 -15.42
C LEU A 94 7.13 -14.81 -16.63
N PRO A 95 8.23 -14.12 -17.03
CA PRO A 95 9.03 -14.54 -18.16
C PRO A 95 9.69 -15.91 -17.93
N ILE A 96 10.07 -16.22 -16.69
CA ILE A 96 10.65 -17.52 -16.31
C ILE A 96 9.60 -18.62 -16.49
N LEU A 97 8.38 -18.40 -16.00
CA LEU A 97 7.27 -19.36 -16.19
C LEU A 97 7.00 -19.61 -17.68
N ILE A 98 6.93 -18.55 -18.48
CA ILE A 98 6.70 -18.67 -19.92
C ILE A 98 7.85 -19.41 -20.61
N TYR A 99 9.11 -19.13 -20.23
CA TYR A 99 10.28 -19.77 -20.82
C TYR A 99 10.29 -21.29 -20.62
N PHE A 100 10.14 -21.74 -19.38
CA PHE A 100 10.21 -23.16 -19.03
C PHE A 100 8.95 -23.93 -19.42
N PHE A 101 7.78 -23.30 -19.33
CA PHE A 101 6.51 -24.01 -19.48
C PHE A 101 5.67 -23.57 -20.67
N ARG A 102 6.28 -22.97 -21.70
CA ARG A 102 5.58 -22.43 -22.89
C ARG A 102 4.49 -23.33 -23.48
N LYS A 103 4.69 -24.67 -23.49
CA LYS A 103 3.74 -25.64 -24.07
C LYS A 103 2.53 -25.92 -23.17
N ASN A 104 2.71 -25.78 -21.86
CA ASN A 104 1.71 -26.14 -20.85
C ASN A 104 1.29 -24.92 -20.00
N ILE A 105 1.65 -23.70 -20.43
CA ILE A 105 1.51 -22.48 -19.65
C ILE A 105 0.05 -22.22 -19.24
N LEU A 106 -0.90 -22.55 -20.10
CA LEU A 106 -2.33 -22.44 -19.80
C LEU A 106 -2.72 -23.37 -18.64
N LEU A 107 -2.32 -24.65 -18.71
CA LEU A 107 -2.60 -25.64 -17.67
C LEU A 107 -1.94 -25.24 -16.35
N ILE A 108 -0.73 -24.69 -16.39
CA ILE A 108 -0.03 -24.21 -15.19
C ILE A 108 -0.72 -23.00 -14.58
N PHE A 109 -1.15 -22.03 -15.38
CA PHE A 109 -1.89 -20.89 -14.86
C PHE A 109 -3.20 -21.34 -14.20
N ILE A 110 -3.93 -22.27 -14.83
CA ILE A 110 -5.17 -22.82 -14.25
C ILE A 110 -4.87 -23.57 -12.95
N SER A 111 -3.89 -24.48 -12.95
CA SER A 111 -3.57 -25.28 -11.77
C SER A 111 -3.05 -24.44 -10.61
N LEU A 112 -2.16 -23.47 -10.87
CA LEU A 112 -1.67 -22.55 -9.84
C LEU A 112 -2.78 -21.63 -9.34
N THR A 113 -3.67 -21.13 -10.20
CA THR A 113 -4.83 -20.34 -9.77
C THR A 113 -5.68 -21.13 -8.78
N ILE A 114 -6.01 -22.38 -9.08
CA ILE A 114 -6.82 -23.24 -8.21
C ILE A 114 -6.08 -23.52 -6.90
N LEU A 115 -4.85 -24.05 -6.97
CA LEU A 115 -4.07 -24.46 -5.81
C LEU A 115 -3.81 -23.29 -4.85
N ILE A 116 -3.39 -22.14 -5.38
CA ILE A 116 -3.11 -20.96 -4.58
C ILE A 116 -4.39 -20.41 -3.99
N THR A 117 -5.49 -20.33 -4.75
CA THR A 117 -6.77 -19.83 -4.21
C THR A 117 -7.26 -20.69 -3.05
N VAL A 118 -7.17 -22.01 -3.17
CA VAL A 118 -7.51 -22.95 -2.09
C VAL A 118 -6.60 -22.71 -0.88
N TYR A 119 -5.30 -22.63 -1.09
CA TYR A 119 -4.33 -22.36 -0.02
C TYR A 119 -4.61 -21.02 0.70
N THR A 120 -4.85 -19.94 -0.04
CA THR A 120 -5.13 -18.62 0.54
C THR A 120 -6.45 -18.60 1.30
N THR A 121 -7.47 -19.27 0.77
CA THR A 121 -8.78 -19.36 1.42
C THR A 121 -8.62 -20.15 2.72
N TYR A 122 -7.87 -21.25 2.70
CA TYR A 122 -7.58 -22.01 3.91
C TYR A 122 -6.84 -21.18 4.98
N GLN A 123 -5.79 -20.46 4.59
CA GLN A 123 -5.01 -19.61 5.50
C GLN A 123 -5.85 -18.51 6.16
N ILE A 124 -6.80 -17.92 5.43
CA ILE A 124 -7.64 -16.83 5.95
C ILE A 124 -8.72 -17.38 6.88
N TYR A 125 -9.42 -18.44 6.48
CA TYR A 125 -10.56 -18.95 7.24
C TYR A 125 -10.18 -19.80 8.45
N PHE A 126 -9.07 -20.56 8.38
CA PHE A 126 -8.73 -21.53 9.42
C PHE A 126 -7.50 -21.14 10.26
N LEU A 127 -6.63 -20.27 9.76
CA LEU A 127 -5.37 -19.91 10.43
C LEU A 127 -5.28 -18.42 10.82
N ASP A 128 -6.36 -17.65 10.61
CA ASP A 128 -6.45 -16.21 10.91
C ASP A 128 -5.31 -15.36 10.33
N ASN A 129 -4.69 -15.82 9.24
CA ASN A 129 -3.52 -15.17 8.62
C ASN A 129 -3.93 -14.09 7.59
N LYS A 130 -5.01 -13.36 7.86
CA LYS A 130 -5.61 -12.43 6.89
C LYS A 130 -4.64 -11.33 6.43
N SER A 131 -3.99 -10.64 7.36
CA SER A 131 -3.03 -9.58 7.04
C SER A 131 -1.85 -10.10 6.21
N LEU A 132 -1.29 -11.25 6.60
CA LEU A 132 -0.16 -11.86 5.89
C LEU A 132 -0.56 -12.22 4.45
N MET A 133 -1.71 -12.86 4.26
CA MET A 133 -2.22 -13.20 2.92
C MET A 133 -2.54 -11.96 2.09
N TYR A 134 -3.02 -10.88 2.71
CA TYR A 134 -3.35 -9.64 2.01
C TYR A 134 -2.15 -9.03 1.27
N PHE A 135 -0.97 -9.04 1.89
CA PHE A 135 0.28 -8.49 1.32
C PHE A 135 1.18 -9.53 0.64
N SER A 136 0.75 -10.80 0.56
CA SER A 136 1.56 -11.88 0.00
C SER A 136 1.55 -11.87 -1.53
N LEU A 137 2.73 -11.92 -2.15
CA LEU A 137 2.87 -12.13 -3.60
C LEU A 137 2.13 -13.38 -4.04
N ILE A 138 2.38 -14.51 -3.36
CA ILE A 138 1.80 -15.81 -3.71
C ILE A 138 0.27 -15.69 -3.70
N ALA A 139 -0.30 -15.08 -2.67
CA ALA A 139 -1.74 -14.96 -2.53
C ALA A 139 -2.41 -14.10 -3.62
N ARG A 140 -1.65 -13.21 -4.25
CA ARG A 140 -2.12 -12.30 -5.32
C ARG A 140 -1.88 -12.85 -6.74
N MET A 141 -1.03 -13.87 -6.89
CA MET A 141 -0.76 -14.46 -8.20
C MET A 141 -2.00 -14.93 -8.99
N PRO A 142 -3.07 -15.48 -8.38
CA PRO A 142 -4.30 -15.85 -9.09
C PRO A 142 -4.91 -14.72 -9.92
N GLU A 143 -4.84 -13.48 -9.43
CA GLU A 143 -5.38 -12.28 -10.09
C GLU A 143 -4.67 -12.03 -11.43
N PHE A 144 -3.33 -12.14 -11.44
CA PHE A 144 -2.52 -12.04 -12.66
C PHE A 144 -2.74 -13.23 -13.61
N PHE A 145 -2.86 -14.43 -13.06
CA PHE A 145 -3.07 -15.64 -13.85
C PHE A 145 -4.43 -15.65 -14.55
N ILE A 146 -5.49 -15.11 -13.95
CA ILE A 146 -6.78 -14.96 -14.64
C ILE A 146 -6.61 -14.13 -15.91
N GLY A 147 -5.93 -12.98 -15.83
CA GLY A 147 -5.64 -12.16 -17.01
C GLY A 147 -4.82 -12.93 -18.06
N GLY A 148 -3.81 -13.70 -17.60
CA GLY A 148 -3.02 -14.59 -18.44
C GLY A 148 -3.85 -15.68 -19.14
N ILE A 149 -4.70 -16.39 -18.40
CA ILE A 149 -5.57 -17.47 -18.90
C ILE A 149 -6.49 -16.93 -19.99
N PHE A 150 -7.19 -15.82 -19.72
CA PHE A 150 -8.10 -15.21 -20.67
C PHE A 150 -7.36 -14.72 -21.91
N SER A 151 -6.17 -14.15 -21.77
CA SER A 151 -5.35 -13.71 -22.91
C SER A 151 -4.88 -14.87 -23.80
N LEU A 152 -4.63 -16.04 -23.22
CA LEU A 152 -4.19 -17.24 -23.93
C LEU A 152 -5.34 -17.94 -24.65
N ILE A 153 -6.49 -18.07 -23.99
CA ILE A 153 -7.68 -18.72 -24.56
C ILE A 153 -8.33 -17.81 -25.63
N PHE A 154 -8.53 -16.53 -25.31
CA PHE A 154 -9.27 -15.58 -26.13
C PHE A 154 -8.35 -14.54 -26.78
N ARG A 155 -7.25 -15.01 -27.39
CA ARG A 155 -6.23 -14.14 -28.00
C ARG A 155 -6.79 -13.15 -29.02
N ASN A 156 -7.80 -13.56 -29.77
CA ASN A 156 -8.47 -12.74 -30.78
C ASN A 156 -9.75 -12.06 -30.25
N GLY A 157 -9.94 -12.01 -28.92
CA GLY A 157 -11.19 -11.64 -28.30
C GLY A 157 -12.28 -12.69 -28.47
N LEU A 158 -13.42 -12.45 -27.82
CA LEU A 158 -14.63 -13.23 -27.95
C LEU A 158 -15.70 -12.36 -28.60
N ASP A 159 -16.29 -12.86 -29.67
CA ASP A 159 -17.33 -12.16 -30.42
C ASP A 159 -18.46 -13.12 -30.75
N LEU A 160 -19.57 -13.00 -30.01
CA LEU A 160 -20.78 -13.78 -30.20
C LEU A 160 -21.82 -12.92 -30.95
N LYS A 161 -23.11 -13.16 -30.71
CA LYS A 161 -24.18 -12.29 -31.17
C LYS A 161 -24.19 -11.01 -30.34
N GLN A 162 -24.51 -9.87 -30.97
CA GLN A 162 -24.56 -8.55 -30.33
C GLN A 162 -25.34 -8.53 -29.01
N LYS A 163 -26.50 -9.21 -28.95
CA LYS A 163 -27.30 -9.31 -27.71
C LYS A 163 -26.53 -10.01 -26.58
N SER A 164 -25.88 -11.15 -26.88
CA SER A 164 -25.06 -11.90 -25.92
C SER A 164 -23.85 -11.08 -25.46
N ASN A 165 -23.16 -10.41 -26.39
CA ASN A 165 -22.03 -9.54 -26.06
C ASN A 165 -22.44 -8.41 -25.10
N ASN A 166 -23.58 -7.77 -25.37
CA ASN A 166 -24.14 -6.73 -24.51
C ASN A 166 -24.51 -7.25 -23.12
N ILE A 167 -25.15 -8.43 -23.04
CA ILE A 167 -25.52 -9.05 -21.75
C ILE A 167 -24.27 -9.36 -20.93
N ILE A 168 -23.26 -9.99 -21.53
CA ILE A 168 -22.01 -10.34 -20.84
C ILE A 168 -21.29 -9.07 -20.35
N ALA A 169 -21.24 -8.02 -21.17
CA ALA A 169 -20.61 -6.77 -20.78
C ALA A 169 -21.34 -6.07 -19.61
N VAL A 170 -22.68 -6.02 -19.64
CA VAL A 170 -23.50 -5.46 -18.55
C VAL A 170 -23.28 -6.27 -17.29
N PHE A 171 -23.39 -7.58 -17.38
CA PHE A 171 -23.19 -8.49 -16.26
C PHE A 171 -21.79 -8.32 -15.64
N SER A 172 -20.76 -8.19 -16.47
CA SER A 172 -19.38 -7.95 -16.02
C SER A 172 -19.25 -6.64 -15.26
N ILE A 173 -19.81 -5.54 -15.78
CA ILE A 173 -19.81 -4.25 -15.09
C ILE A 173 -20.58 -4.31 -13.77
N VAL A 174 -21.75 -4.94 -13.77
CA VAL A 174 -22.57 -5.10 -12.56
C VAL A 174 -21.81 -5.85 -11.49
N ILE A 175 -21.13 -6.95 -11.84
CA ILE A 175 -20.28 -7.68 -10.88
C ILE A 175 -19.18 -6.79 -10.33
N ILE A 176 -18.48 -6.02 -11.18
CA ILE A 176 -17.41 -5.12 -10.74
C ILE A 176 -17.95 -4.12 -9.72
N PHE A 177 -19.08 -3.46 -10.01
CA PHE A 177 -19.68 -2.50 -9.08
C PHE A 177 -20.20 -3.16 -7.80
N CYS A 178 -20.81 -4.35 -7.89
CA CYS A 178 -21.20 -5.13 -6.72
C CYS A 178 -20.00 -5.48 -5.85
N CYS A 179 -18.87 -5.89 -6.45
CA CYS A 179 -17.64 -6.17 -5.71
C CYS A 179 -17.11 -4.92 -4.99
N CYS A 180 -17.19 -3.73 -5.61
CA CYS A 180 -16.78 -2.47 -4.97
C CYS A 180 -17.60 -2.15 -3.70
N TYR A 181 -18.86 -2.56 -3.63
CA TYR A 181 -19.73 -2.30 -2.48
C TYR A 181 -19.71 -3.43 -1.44
N LEU A 182 -19.68 -4.69 -1.90
CA LEU A 182 -19.81 -5.87 -1.04
C LEU A 182 -18.48 -6.34 -0.44
N ILE A 183 -17.36 -6.16 -1.15
CA ILE A 183 -16.04 -6.55 -0.64
C ILE A 183 -15.48 -5.41 0.21
N THR A 184 -15.57 -5.59 1.52
CA THR A 184 -15.12 -4.62 2.53
C THR A 184 -13.82 -5.06 3.21
N GLU A 185 -13.26 -4.19 4.06
CA GLU A 185 -12.05 -4.49 4.86
C GLU A 185 -12.22 -5.70 5.79
N THR A 186 -13.44 -6.03 6.20
CA THR A 186 -13.73 -7.20 7.04
C THR A 186 -13.86 -8.50 6.24
N SER A 187 -14.02 -8.41 4.92
CA SER A 187 -14.18 -9.57 4.05
C SER A 187 -12.91 -10.46 4.03
N PRO A 188 -13.05 -11.79 3.90
CA PRO A 188 -11.93 -12.73 3.80
C PRO A 188 -11.29 -12.63 2.41
N PHE A 189 -10.33 -11.72 2.28
CA PHE A 189 -9.67 -11.34 1.04
C PHE A 189 -8.15 -11.35 1.22
N PRO A 190 -7.33 -11.89 0.29
CA PRO A 190 -7.64 -12.45 -1.02
C PRO A 190 -8.24 -13.88 -0.95
N GLY A 191 -8.18 -14.62 -2.05
CA GLY A 191 -8.74 -15.97 -2.16
C GLY A 191 -9.90 -16.00 -3.14
N ILE A 192 -10.93 -16.80 -2.84
CA ILE A 192 -12.07 -16.99 -3.76
C ILE A 192 -12.70 -15.65 -4.19
N LEU A 193 -12.79 -14.69 -3.27
CA LEU A 193 -13.38 -13.36 -3.54
C LEU A 193 -12.59 -12.55 -4.56
N SER A 194 -11.27 -12.78 -4.71
CA SER A 194 -10.45 -12.09 -5.72
C SER A 194 -10.76 -12.54 -7.15
N LEU A 195 -11.26 -13.77 -7.33
CA LEU A 195 -11.55 -14.32 -8.66
C LEU A 195 -12.75 -13.61 -9.31
N LEU A 196 -13.73 -13.18 -8.52
CA LEU A 196 -14.96 -12.53 -9.01
C LEU A 196 -14.67 -11.24 -9.82
N PRO A 197 -14.05 -10.20 -9.24
CA PRO A 197 -13.76 -8.97 -10.00
C PRO A 197 -12.74 -9.22 -11.11
N CYS A 198 -11.78 -10.13 -10.92
CA CYS A 198 -10.77 -10.44 -11.94
C CYS A 198 -11.38 -11.11 -13.17
N THR A 199 -12.27 -12.09 -12.99
CA THR A 199 -12.94 -12.77 -14.09
C THR A 199 -13.95 -11.85 -14.78
N ALA A 200 -14.69 -11.04 -14.04
CA ALA A 200 -15.58 -10.02 -14.62
C ALA A 200 -14.81 -8.99 -15.44
N CYS A 201 -13.69 -8.49 -14.93
CA CYS A 201 -12.81 -7.58 -15.68
C CYS A 201 -12.23 -8.25 -16.93
N ALA A 202 -11.74 -9.49 -16.80
CA ALA A 202 -11.20 -10.23 -17.93
C ALA A 202 -12.26 -10.49 -19.02
N LEU A 203 -13.48 -10.86 -18.63
CA LEU A 203 -14.63 -11.02 -19.54
C LEU A 203 -14.93 -9.71 -20.29
N LEU A 204 -15.00 -8.59 -19.57
CA LEU A 204 -15.25 -7.28 -20.15
C LEU A 204 -14.16 -6.85 -21.16
N LEU A 205 -12.90 -7.25 -20.92
CA LEU A 205 -11.78 -6.93 -21.81
C LEU A 205 -11.73 -7.81 -23.07
N ILE A 206 -12.16 -9.08 -22.98
CA ILE A 206 -12.14 -9.98 -24.15
C ILE A 206 -13.36 -9.82 -25.04
N ILE A 207 -14.51 -9.41 -24.49
CA ILE A 207 -15.78 -9.33 -25.22
C ILE A 207 -15.76 -8.16 -26.20
N ARG A 208 -15.96 -8.44 -27.48
CA ARG A 208 -15.98 -7.44 -28.56
C ARG A 208 -17.39 -6.96 -28.85
N ASN A 209 -17.50 -5.93 -29.68
CA ASN A 209 -18.77 -5.45 -30.24
C ASN A 209 -19.89 -5.31 -29.19
N ASN A 210 -19.70 -4.45 -28.19
CA ASN A 210 -20.70 -4.16 -27.17
C ASN A 210 -20.75 -2.66 -26.85
N PHE A 211 -21.92 -2.17 -26.44
CA PHE A 211 -22.13 -0.74 -26.21
C PHE A 211 -21.31 -0.20 -25.03
N ILE A 212 -21.04 -1.04 -24.02
CA ILE A 212 -20.24 -0.68 -22.86
C ILE A 212 -18.80 -0.41 -23.27
N SER A 213 -18.18 -1.31 -24.03
CA SER A 213 -16.82 -1.14 -24.52
C SER A 213 -16.72 0.07 -25.43
N LYS A 214 -17.76 0.32 -26.26
CA LYS A 214 -17.85 1.54 -27.07
C LYS A 214 -17.90 2.81 -26.22
N PHE A 215 -18.66 2.80 -25.12
CA PHE A 215 -18.73 3.91 -24.18
C PHE A 215 -17.37 4.13 -23.47
N LEU A 216 -16.77 3.07 -22.94
CA LEU A 216 -15.47 3.11 -22.26
C LEU A 216 -14.30 3.50 -23.18
N SER A 217 -14.46 3.30 -24.50
CA SER A 217 -13.47 3.69 -25.52
C SER A 217 -13.56 5.17 -25.93
N ASN A 218 -14.41 5.98 -25.27
CA ASN A 218 -14.42 7.43 -25.49
C ASN A 218 -13.06 8.04 -25.09
N LYS A 219 -12.57 8.99 -25.89
CA LYS A 219 -11.31 9.73 -25.69
C LYS A 219 -11.12 10.22 -24.25
N ILE A 220 -12.17 10.73 -23.60
CA ILE A 220 -12.07 11.24 -22.22
C ILE A 220 -11.76 10.10 -21.24
N LEU A 221 -12.51 8.99 -21.33
CA LEU A 221 -12.31 7.84 -20.44
C LEU A 221 -10.99 7.12 -20.72
N VAL A 222 -10.58 7.05 -21.99
CA VAL A 222 -9.26 6.53 -22.37
C VAL A 222 -8.15 7.40 -21.78
N TYR A 223 -8.28 8.73 -21.83
CA TYR A 223 -7.30 9.64 -21.23
C TYR A 223 -7.20 9.47 -19.71
N ILE A 224 -8.33 9.31 -19.01
CA ILE A 224 -8.33 8.98 -17.58
C ILE A 224 -7.65 7.62 -17.35
N GLY A 225 -7.91 6.65 -18.21
CA GLY A 225 -7.24 5.34 -18.21
C GLY A 225 -5.73 5.44 -18.41
N GLU A 226 -5.25 6.34 -19.27
CA GLU A 226 -3.82 6.62 -19.43
C GLU A 226 -3.19 7.25 -18.19
N LEU A 227 -3.94 8.12 -17.50
CA LEU A 227 -3.54 8.72 -16.23
C LEU A 227 -3.59 7.76 -15.02
N SER A 228 -4.24 6.61 -15.16
CA SER A 228 -4.56 5.70 -14.05
C SER A 228 -3.38 5.31 -13.17
N TYR A 229 -2.19 5.14 -13.75
CA TYR A 229 -0.99 4.81 -12.99
C TYR A 229 -0.57 5.97 -12.08
N SER A 230 -0.50 7.20 -12.62
CA SER A 230 -0.19 8.38 -11.82
C SER A 230 -1.29 8.66 -10.78
N LEU A 231 -2.57 8.49 -11.12
CA LEU A 231 -3.69 8.57 -10.17
C LEU A 231 -3.51 7.59 -9.00
N TYR A 232 -3.17 6.35 -9.31
CA TYR A 232 -2.88 5.34 -8.30
C TYR A 232 -1.68 5.70 -7.43
N LEU A 233 -0.62 6.33 -7.96
CA LEU A 233 0.51 6.77 -7.12
C LEU A 233 0.12 7.89 -6.15
N TRP A 234 -0.63 8.89 -6.60
CA TRP A 234 -0.86 10.10 -5.81
C TRP A 234 -2.07 10.06 -4.87
N HIS A 235 -3.06 9.19 -5.12
CA HIS A 235 -4.28 9.19 -4.30
C HIS A 235 -4.00 8.86 -2.83
N PHE A 236 -3.16 7.84 -2.58
CA PHE A 236 -2.99 7.31 -1.24
C PHE A 236 -2.14 8.22 -0.33
N PRO A 237 -0.98 8.76 -0.75
CA PRO A 237 -0.22 9.67 0.10
C PRO A 237 -1.02 10.91 0.51
N VAL A 238 -1.82 11.47 -0.42
CA VAL A 238 -2.65 12.63 -0.12
C VAL A 238 -3.70 12.28 0.94
N MET A 239 -4.40 11.16 0.78
CA MET A 239 -5.36 10.67 1.79
C MET A 239 -4.70 10.39 3.14
N ALA A 240 -3.58 9.67 3.14
CA ALA A 240 -2.88 9.23 4.35
C ALA A 240 -2.34 10.42 5.17
N LEU A 241 -1.81 11.45 4.51
CA LEU A 241 -1.32 12.66 5.18
C LEU A 241 -2.45 13.51 5.77
N ILE A 242 -3.62 13.56 5.13
CA ILE A 242 -4.80 14.23 5.68
C ILE A 242 -5.30 13.48 6.92
N ARG A 243 -5.42 12.15 6.84
CA ARG A 243 -5.78 11.28 7.97
C ARG A 243 -4.83 11.46 9.15
N TYR A 244 -3.53 11.43 8.90
CA TYR A 244 -2.51 11.62 9.93
C TYR A 244 -2.63 12.99 10.62
N ARG A 245 -2.96 14.04 9.86
CA ARG A 245 -3.09 15.40 10.42
C ARG A 245 -4.35 15.55 11.28
N ASN A 246 -5.45 14.94 10.85
CA ASN A 246 -6.76 15.14 11.48
C ASN A 246 -7.06 14.07 12.55
N ASP A 247 -6.25 13.01 12.63
CA ASP A 247 -6.42 11.86 13.52
C ASP A 247 -7.79 11.17 13.33
N GLU A 248 -8.32 11.23 12.10
CA GLU A 248 -9.60 10.65 11.71
C GLU A 248 -9.43 9.68 10.54
N TYR A 249 -10.08 8.52 10.63
CA TYR A 249 -10.04 7.51 9.57
C TYR A 249 -10.90 7.90 8.35
N PHE A 250 -12.10 8.40 8.63
CA PHE A 250 -13.07 8.82 7.62
C PHE A 250 -12.77 10.23 7.17
N LEU A 251 -12.84 10.46 5.86
CA LEU A 251 -12.64 11.78 5.28
C LEU A 251 -13.98 12.49 5.20
N ASN A 252 -14.00 13.75 5.63
CA ASN A 252 -15.17 14.62 5.48
C ASN A 252 -15.35 15.03 4.01
N ILE A 253 -16.54 15.51 3.65
CA ILE A 253 -16.88 15.87 2.25
C ILE A 253 -15.88 16.89 1.67
N SER A 254 -15.51 17.90 2.46
CA SER A 254 -14.49 18.89 2.09
C SER A 254 -13.13 18.27 1.81
N GLU A 255 -12.69 17.33 2.65
CA GLU A 255 -11.43 16.61 2.51
C GLU A 255 -11.42 15.71 1.29
N ILE A 256 -12.55 15.05 0.97
CA ILE A 256 -12.70 14.26 -0.25
C ILE A 256 -12.49 15.14 -1.48
N PHE A 257 -13.09 16.34 -1.53
CA PHE A 257 -12.86 17.29 -2.62
C PHE A 257 -11.39 17.71 -2.71
N ILE A 258 -10.73 17.99 -1.58
CA ILE A 258 -9.30 18.31 -1.54
C ILE A 258 -8.49 17.14 -2.09
N VAL A 259 -8.74 15.90 -1.64
CA VAL A 259 -8.05 14.69 -2.13
C VAL A 259 -8.21 14.55 -3.64
N ILE A 260 -9.43 14.70 -4.18
CA ILE A 260 -9.69 14.57 -5.62
C ILE A 260 -8.91 15.63 -6.40
N ILE A 261 -8.95 16.88 -5.97
CA ILE A 261 -8.29 18.00 -6.65
C ILE A 261 -6.77 17.81 -6.62
N PHE A 262 -6.18 17.61 -5.45
CA PHE A 262 -4.72 17.45 -5.30
C PHE A 262 -4.21 16.20 -6.01
N THR A 263 -4.91 15.07 -5.89
CA THR A 263 -4.56 13.83 -6.60
C THR A 263 -4.59 14.05 -8.11
N SER A 264 -5.64 14.69 -8.64
CA SER A 264 -5.77 14.94 -10.07
C SER A 264 -4.66 15.85 -10.60
N ILE A 265 -4.34 16.93 -9.89
CA ILE A 265 -3.28 17.88 -10.28
C ILE A 265 -1.91 17.19 -10.25
N LEU A 266 -1.57 16.52 -9.13
CA LEU A 266 -0.28 15.83 -8.99
C LEU A 266 -0.13 14.71 -10.01
N SER A 267 -1.21 13.98 -10.29
CA SER A 267 -1.22 12.92 -11.30
C SER A 267 -1.02 13.46 -12.70
N TRP A 268 -1.68 14.56 -13.05
CA TRP A 268 -1.49 15.22 -14.34
C TRP A 268 -0.06 15.73 -14.51
N ILE A 269 0.54 16.33 -13.48
CA ILE A 269 1.94 16.78 -13.50
C ILE A 269 2.87 15.57 -13.68
N SER A 270 2.70 14.54 -12.86
CA SER A 270 3.52 13.32 -12.89
C SER A 270 3.45 12.62 -14.24
N TYR A 271 2.24 12.46 -14.80
CA TYR A 271 2.04 11.79 -16.08
C TYR A 271 2.71 12.54 -17.24
N ASN A 272 2.46 13.85 -17.37
CA ASN A 272 2.92 14.62 -18.52
C ASN A 272 4.42 14.94 -18.47
N PHE A 273 4.94 15.28 -17.29
CA PHE A 273 6.31 15.76 -17.16
C PHE A 273 7.32 14.68 -16.81
N ILE A 274 6.87 13.56 -16.23
CA ILE A 274 7.77 12.52 -15.74
C ILE A 274 7.48 11.24 -16.53
N GLU A 275 6.33 10.60 -16.30
CA GLU A 275 6.02 9.30 -16.86
C GLU A 275 6.18 9.26 -18.40
N ASN A 276 5.56 10.19 -19.12
CA ASN A 276 5.61 10.22 -20.58
C ASN A 276 6.96 10.63 -21.16
N LYS A 277 7.72 11.48 -20.45
CA LYS A 277 9.05 11.90 -20.90
C LYS A 277 10.05 10.74 -20.77
N PHE A 278 10.09 10.08 -19.60
CA PHE A 278 11.10 9.06 -19.31
C PHE A 278 10.86 7.72 -20.01
N LYS A 279 9.63 7.42 -20.45
CA LYS A 279 9.32 6.23 -21.28
C LYS A 279 10.15 6.15 -22.57
N LYS A 280 10.50 7.29 -23.17
CA LYS A 280 11.16 7.36 -24.49
C LYS A 280 12.68 7.58 -24.43
N ILE A 281 13.26 7.68 -23.23
CA ILE A 281 14.68 8.00 -23.06
C ILE A 281 15.55 6.76 -23.29
N GLU A 282 16.75 6.98 -23.80
CA GLU A 282 17.77 5.94 -23.96
C GLU A 282 18.11 5.27 -22.63
N THR A 283 18.36 3.96 -22.66
CA THR A 283 18.60 3.15 -21.45
C THR A 283 19.80 3.67 -20.64
N ARG A 284 20.88 4.12 -21.31
CA ARG A 284 22.06 4.64 -20.63
C ARG A 284 21.76 5.92 -19.85
N ILE A 285 21.02 6.85 -20.44
CA ILE A 285 20.62 8.11 -19.80
C ILE A 285 19.67 7.82 -18.65
N PHE A 286 18.72 6.89 -18.85
CA PHE A 286 17.79 6.47 -17.81
C PHE A 286 18.50 6.04 -16.52
N PHE A 287 19.47 5.12 -16.60
CA PHE A 287 20.20 4.67 -15.42
C PHE A 287 21.09 5.76 -14.80
N LYS A 288 21.71 6.62 -15.62
CA LYS A 288 22.49 7.77 -15.12
C LYS A 288 21.67 8.72 -14.26
N ILE A 289 20.36 8.82 -14.47
CA ILE A 289 19.47 9.68 -13.69
C ILE A 289 18.92 8.93 -12.47
N HIS A 290 18.43 7.70 -12.67
CA HIS A 290 17.66 7.02 -11.62
C HIS A 290 18.54 6.31 -10.57
N VAL A 291 19.78 5.96 -10.88
CA VAL A 291 20.71 5.40 -9.89
C VAL A 291 21.12 6.46 -8.85
N PRO A 292 21.56 7.67 -9.24
CA PRO A 292 21.79 8.75 -8.27
C PRO A 292 20.52 9.14 -7.52
N LEU A 293 19.36 9.16 -8.19
CA LEU A 293 18.08 9.45 -7.54
C LEU A 293 17.72 8.41 -6.47
N PHE A 294 17.96 7.12 -6.74
CA PHE A 294 17.80 6.05 -5.75
C PHE A 294 18.67 6.31 -4.51
N ILE A 295 19.97 6.61 -4.72
CA ILE A 295 20.92 6.89 -3.64
C ILE A 295 20.48 8.14 -2.86
N LEU A 296 20.03 9.19 -3.56
CA LEU A 296 19.54 10.43 -2.97
C LEU A 296 18.34 10.17 -2.06
N ILE A 297 17.32 9.43 -2.53
CA ILE A 297 16.13 9.11 -1.72
C ILE A 297 16.53 8.26 -0.51
N ALA A 298 17.40 7.25 -0.69
CA ALA A 298 17.87 6.42 0.40
C ALA A 298 18.61 7.26 1.46
N ALA A 299 19.59 8.06 1.04
CA ALA A 299 20.38 8.92 1.92
C ALA A 299 19.50 9.97 2.63
N PHE A 300 18.60 10.62 1.89
CA PHE A 300 17.66 11.60 2.45
C PHE A 300 16.75 10.96 3.51
N SER A 301 16.18 9.79 3.21
CA SER A 301 15.31 9.09 4.17
C SER A 301 16.06 8.77 5.46
N ILE A 302 17.26 8.18 5.38
CA ILE A 302 18.07 7.84 6.56
C ILE A 302 18.42 9.10 7.39
N SER A 303 18.69 10.22 6.71
CA SER A 303 19.08 11.48 7.34
C SER A 303 17.90 12.26 7.92
N ILE A 304 16.65 11.88 7.61
CA ILE A 304 15.45 12.65 7.96
C ILE A 304 15.33 12.90 9.47
N LYS A 305 15.65 11.89 10.28
CA LYS A 305 15.60 12.04 11.75
C LYS A 305 16.63 13.03 12.26
N GLN A 306 17.81 13.10 11.63
CA GLN A 306 18.87 14.03 12.01
C GLN A 306 18.50 15.47 11.66
N ILE A 307 17.88 15.67 10.49
CA ILE A 307 17.41 16.99 10.05
C ILE A 307 16.33 17.54 10.98
N PHE A 308 15.46 16.67 11.51
CA PHE A 308 14.31 17.08 12.33
C PHE A 308 14.47 16.79 13.83
N ILE A 309 15.71 16.69 14.34
CA ILE A 309 15.98 16.50 15.79
C ILE A 309 15.33 17.58 16.65
N GLY A 310 15.23 18.82 16.14
CA GLY A 310 14.60 19.94 16.88
C GLY A 310 13.12 19.72 17.20
N LYS A 311 12.42 18.84 16.48
CA LYS A 311 11.02 18.45 16.76
C LYS A 311 10.89 17.25 17.70
N LYS A 312 12.00 16.80 18.31
CA LYS A 312 11.98 15.67 19.24
C LYS A 312 11.15 16.02 20.47
N ILE A 313 10.09 15.24 20.70
CA ILE A 313 9.34 15.28 21.95
C ILE A 313 10.32 14.98 23.10
N ASN A 314 10.29 15.79 24.16
CA ASN A 314 11.17 15.61 25.32
C ASN A 314 11.10 14.14 25.79
N LYS A 315 12.26 13.57 26.13
CA LYS A 315 12.41 12.20 26.57
C LYS A 315 11.47 11.86 27.73
N LEU A 316 11.21 12.85 28.59
CA LEU A 316 10.27 12.73 29.72
C LEU A 316 8.82 12.40 29.30
N TYR A 317 8.39 12.84 28.11
CA TYR A 317 7.05 12.57 27.56
C TYR A 317 7.03 11.42 26.54
N SER A 318 8.19 10.92 26.12
CA SER A 318 8.33 9.90 25.07
C SER A 318 8.98 8.60 25.52
N GLU A 319 9.61 8.55 26.69
CA GLU A 319 10.07 7.31 27.30
C GLU A 319 8.90 6.49 27.84
N ARG A 320 8.94 5.19 27.54
CA ARG A 320 8.01 4.22 28.12
C ARG A 320 8.24 4.17 29.63
N TYR A 321 7.29 4.71 30.38
CA TYR A 321 7.18 4.50 31.83
C TYR A 321 6.60 3.12 32.19
N PHE A 322 6.11 2.39 31.18
CA PHE A 322 5.54 1.07 31.27
C PHE A 322 6.57 -0.04 31.34
N GLY A 323 6.30 -1.06 32.17
CA GLY A 323 6.88 -2.40 32.00
C GLY A 323 8.29 -2.62 32.53
N LYS A 324 8.96 -1.66 33.19
CA LYS A 324 10.25 -1.97 33.83
C LYS A 324 10.11 -2.86 35.06
N GLU A 325 8.98 -2.80 35.79
CA GLU A 325 8.75 -3.61 37.02
C GLU A 325 7.27 -3.95 37.34
N SER A 326 6.33 -3.86 36.38
CA SER A 326 4.89 -3.78 36.69
C SER A 326 4.10 -5.11 36.69
N HIS A 327 4.76 -6.26 36.69
CA HIS A 327 4.06 -7.54 36.89
C HIS A 327 4.50 -8.15 38.21
N ASN A 328 3.54 -8.26 39.15
CA ASN A 328 3.61 -9.09 40.35
C ASN A 328 4.43 -8.59 41.57
N ARG A 329 4.55 -7.28 41.78
CA ARG A 329 5.10 -6.72 43.04
C ARG A 329 4.01 -6.04 43.86
N LEU A 330 3.78 -6.51 45.09
CA LEU A 330 2.85 -5.94 46.10
C LEU A 330 3.39 -4.66 46.77
N ASN A 331 4.48 -4.08 46.25
CA ASN A 331 5.13 -2.94 46.89
C ASN A 331 4.44 -1.64 46.49
N VAL A 332 3.84 -0.99 47.49
CA VAL A 332 3.18 0.31 47.32
C VAL A 332 4.23 1.37 46.98
N GLN A 333 4.23 1.87 45.74
CA GLN A 333 5.18 2.91 45.31
C GLN A 333 4.65 4.31 45.66
N LYS A 334 5.52 5.16 46.23
CA LYS A 334 5.23 6.59 46.44
C LYS A 334 5.80 7.43 45.31
N PHE A 335 5.04 8.41 44.84
CA PHE A 335 5.46 9.40 43.83
C PHE A 335 4.83 10.77 44.12
N GLY A 336 5.37 11.85 43.53
CA GLY A 336 5.09 13.23 43.92
C GLY A 336 6.07 13.75 44.97
N ALA A 337 5.56 14.21 46.12
CA ALA A 337 6.37 14.63 47.28
C ALA A 337 6.48 13.50 48.33
N PRO A 338 7.49 12.59 48.26
CA PRO A 338 7.49 11.32 48.99
C PRO A 338 7.54 11.45 50.53
N ASN A 339 7.98 12.61 51.03
CA ASN A 339 8.09 12.90 52.47
C ASN A 339 6.79 13.43 53.09
N LYS A 340 5.74 13.66 52.29
CA LYS A 340 4.43 14.07 52.78
C LYS A 340 3.54 12.87 53.07
N ASN A 341 2.60 13.07 54.01
CA ASN A 341 1.76 12.02 54.56
C ASN A 341 0.34 12.08 53.97
N ASP A 342 0.21 12.26 52.67
CA ASP A 342 -1.10 12.38 52.02
C ASP A 342 -1.71 11.01 51.69
N LYS A 343 -3.04 10.94 51.75
CA LYS A 343 -3.84 9.70 51.63
C LYS A 343 -4.38 9.45 50.21
N ILE A 344 -3.65 9.85 49.17
CA ILE A 344 -4.13 9.68 47.78
C ILE A 344 -3.62 8.34 47.24
N LEU A 345 -4.54 7.42 46.94
CA LEU A 345 -4.25 6.09 46.39
C LEU A 345 -4.69 6.05 44.92
N LEU A 346 -3.76 5.80 44.01
CA LEU A 346 -4.03 5.63 42.59
C LEU A 346 -4.25 4.14 42.30
N ILE A 347 -5.50 3.70 42.22
CA ILE A 347 -5.85 2.30 41.89
C ILE A 347 -6.16 2.20 40.39
N GLY A 348 -5.67 1.15 39.75
CA GLY A 348 -6.09 0.79 38.40
C GLY A 348 -5.11 -0.16 37.73
N ASP A 349 -5.26 -0.29 36.43
CA ASP A 349 -4.44 -1.15 35.56
C ASP A 349 -3.29 -0.35 34.91
N SER A 350 -2.88 -0.82 33.75
CA SER A 350 -2.02 -0.13 32.80
C SER A 350 -2.43 1.35 32.59
N HIS A 351 -3.72 1.65 32.39
CA HIS A 351 -4.19 3.01 32.12
C HIS A 351 -3.95 3.96 33.29
N ALA A 352 -4.22 3.54 34.52
CA ALA A 352 -3.91 4.37 35.68
C ALA A 352 -2.40 4.65 35.81
N TRP A 353 -1.53 3.74 35.34
CA TRP A 353 -0.07 3.94 35.42
C TRP A 353 0.43 4.94 34.39
N SER A 354 -0.26 5.07 33.25
CA SER A 354 0.06 6.08 32.23
C SER A 354 -0.02 7.51 32.78
N LEU A 355 -0.83 7.74 33.82
CA LEU A 355 -0.99 9.03 34.50
C LEU A 355 0.08 9.30 35.56
N LYS A 356 0.95 8.31 35.88
CA LYS A 356 1.98 8.44 36.92
C LYS A 356 2.92 9.64 36.68
N PRO A 357 3.48 9.89 35.48
CA PRO A 357 4.36 11.04 35.26
C PRO A 357 3.64 12.38 35.49
N PHE A 358 2.37 12.46 35.06
CA PHE A 358 1.54 13.63 35.29
C PHE A 358 1.33 13.89 36.79
N PHE A 359 0.93 12.86 37.55
CA PHE A 359 0.71 12.97 38.98
C PHE A 359 2.01 13.17 39.79
N ASP A 360 3.14 12.63 39.34
CA ASP A 360 4.45 12.88 39.96
C ASP A 360 4.84 14.36 39.84
N ILE A 361 4.64 14.97 38.66
CA ILE A 361 4.86 16.41 38.46
C ILE A 361 3.86 17.23 39.27
N LEU A 362 2.58 16.88 39.23
CA LEU A 362 1.52 17.60 39.97
C LEU A 362 1.76 17.56 41.48
N GLY A 363 2.16 16.40 41.99
CA GLY A 363 2.47 16.16 43.40
C GLY A 363 3.72 16.92 43.86
N LYS A 364 4.77 16.96 43.04
CA LYS A 364 5.96 17.79 43.31
C LYS A 364 5.62 19.29 43.31
N LYS A 365 4.78 19.74 42.38
CA LYS A 365 4.42 21.17 42.24
C LYS A 365 3.47 21.65 43.33
N ASN A 366 2.50 20.83 43.74
CA ASN A 366 1.46 21.21 44.71
C ASN A 366 1.68 20.55 46.08
N ASN A 367 2.87 19.99 46.32
CA ASN A 367 3.28 19.40 47.60
C ASN A 367 2.32 18.33 48.14
N PHE A 368 1.97 17.34 47.29
CA PHE A 368 1.25 16.15 47.74
C PHE A 368 1.86 14.83 47.25
N SER A 369 1.62 13.75 47.99
CA SER A 369 2.11 12.40 47.67
C SER A 369 0.99 11.47 47.20
N LEU A 370 1.28 10.62 46.22
CA LEU A 370 0.40 9.50 45.85
C LEU A 370 1.05 8.17 46.18
N LYS A 371 0.20 7.19 46.51
CA LYS A 371 0.53 5.78 46.71
C LYS A 371 -0.15 4.95 45.62
N ARG A 372 0.44 3.83 45.22
CA ARG A 372 -0.23 2.80 44.44
C ARG A 372 0.32 1.44 44.81
#